data_AF-A0A348VBJ1-F1
#
_entry.id   AF-A0A348VBJ1-F1
#
_cell.length_a   1.000
_cell.length_b   1.000
_cell.length_c   1.000
_cell.angle_alpha   90.00
_cell.angle_beta   90.00
_cell.angle_gamma   90.00
#
_symmetry.space_group_name_H-M   'P 1'
#
loop_
_entity.id
_entity.type
_entity.pdbx_description
1 polymer ?
#
loop_
_entity_poly.entity_id
_entity_poly.type
_entity_poly.pdbx_seq_one_letter_code
_entity_poly.pdbx_strand_id
1 'polypeptide(L)'
;MSTGQVAGASTGGQVLGAQTCDAELDEYIMAGRSNNPAKVRRLQEFLNQYEGENIPVTGVYGPLTQAAVSRFQVKYHSEILLPWVSYGHLSEYLPTGHVYKTTQRWINMILCSGTDIPMPQLP
;
A
#
# COMPACT_ATOMS: atom_id res chain seq x y z
N MET A 1 -11.68 14.17 -55.22
CA MET A 1 -12.18 13.84 -53.86
C MET A 1 -11.66 12.45 -53.54
N SER A 2 -11.09 12.09 -52.40
CA SER A 2 -11.02 12.70 -51.08
C SER A 2 -9.77 12.16 -50.38
N THR A 3 -9.11 13.01 -49.61
CA THR A 3 -8.00 12.72 -48.71
C THR A 3 -8.41 11.72 -47.62
N GLY A 4 -7.65 10.64 -47.44
CA GLY A 4 -7.79 9.75 -46.30
C GLY A 4 -7.17 10.38 -45.05
N GLN A 5 -8.01 10.74 -44.07
CA GLN A 5 -7.59 11.12 -42.73
C GLN A 5 -7.14 9.88 -41.96
N VAL A 6 -5.92 9.92 -41.42
CA VAL A 6 -5.51 9.06 -40.31
C VAL A 6 -5.82 9.81 -39.02
N ALA A 7 -6.88 9.39 -38.32
CA ALA A 7 -7.19 9.86 -36.98
C ALA A 7 -6.50 8.95 -35.96
N GLY A 8 -5.60 9.54 -35.16
CA GLY A 8 -5.01 8.89 -34.00
C GLY A 8 -6.07 8.64 -32.93
N ALA A 9 -6.10 7.42 -32.40
CA ALA A 9 -6.76 7.13 -31.14
C ALA A 9 -5.70 7.15 -30.04
N SER A 10 -5.58 8.30 -29.38
CA SER A 10 -5.02 8.35 -28.02
C SER A 10 -5.92 7.46 -27.17
N THR A 11 -5.43 6.30 -26.75
CA THR A 11 -6.07 5.56 -25.65
C THR A 11 -5.83 6.38 -24.38
N GLY A 12 -6.71 7.35 -24.17
CA GLY A 12 -6.88 7.96 -22.86
C GLY A 12 -7.12 6.84 -21.87
N GLY A 13 -6.17 6.63 -20.98
CA GLY A 13 -6.35 5.80 -19.80
C GLY A 13 -7.41 6.45 -18.94
N GLN A 14 -8.66 6.05 -19.15
CA GLN A 14 -9.73 6.25 -18.21
C GLN A 14 -10.03 4.92 -17.52
N VAL A 15 -10.56 5.08 -16.31
CA VAL A 15 -11.28 4.13 -15.44
C VAL A 15 -10.37 3.45 -14.40
N LEU A 16 -10.67 3.45 -13.10
CA LEU A 16 -11.96 3.49 -12.40
C LEU A 16 -11.85 4.42 -11.18
N GLY A 17 -12.90 5.18 -10.88
CA GLY A 17 -12.98 5.96 -9.65
C GLY A 17 -12.81 5.03 -8.45
N ALA A 18 -11.82 5.35 -7.60
CA ALA A 18 -11.72 4.75 -6.28
C ALA A 18 -13.08 4.91 -5.60
N GLN A 19 -13.73 3.79 -5.30
CA GLN A 19 -14.80 3.82 -4.32
C GLN A 19 -14.15 4.37 -3.05
N THR A 20 -14.52 5.58 -2.64
CA THR A 20 -13.92 6.24 -1.48
C THR A 20 -14.32 5.44 -0.26
N CYS A 21 -13.44 4.52 0.11
CA CYS A 21 -13.50 3.76 1.32
C CYS A 21 -12.89 4.66 2.39
N ASP A 22 -13.72 5.23 3.26
CA ASP A 22 -13.26 6.15 4.34
C ASP A 22 -12.20 5.50 5.26
N ALA A 23 -12.04 4.19 5.18
CA ALA A 23 -11.04 3.41 5.89
C ALA A 23 -9.61 3.52 5.33
N GLU A 24 -9.40 4.10 4.14
CA GLU A 24 -8.13 4.05 3.39
C GLU A 24 -6.94 4.74 4.09
N LEU A 25 -5.74 4.16 3.94
CA LEU A 25 -4.47 4.86 4.16
C LEU A 25 -4.05 5.58 2.87
N ASP A 26 -4.04 6.91 2.90
CA ASP A 26 -3.71 7.81 1.78
C ASP A 26 -2.31 8.46 1.90
N GLU A 27 -1.63 8.26 3.03
CA GLU A 27 -0.27 8.75 3.29
C GLU A 27 0.69 7.59 3.58
N TYR A 28 1.96 7.74 3.19
CA TYR A 28 3.01 6.79 3.54
C TYR A 28 3.42 6.92 5.01
N ILE A 29 3.71 5.79 5.64
CA ILE A 29 4.16 5.74 7.03
C ILE A 29 5.53 5.06 7.07
N MET A 30 6.54 5.77 7.53
CA MET A 30 7.94 5.32 7.49
C MET A 30 8.59 5.34 8.87
N ALA A 31 9.46 4.35 9.14
CA ALA A 31 10.24 4.29 10.35
C ALA A 31 11.21 5.48 10.42
N GLY A 32 11.35 6.09 11.60
CA GLY A 32 12.26 7.23 11.80
C GLY A 32 11.82 8.54 11.11
N ARG A 33 10.59 8.61 10.57
CA ARG A 33 10.03 9.82 9.97
C ARG A 33 8.91 10.41 10.83
N SER A 34 8.65 11.70 10.63
CA SER A 34 7.44 12.33 11.15
C SER A 34 6.25 11.85 10.34
N ASN A 35 5.40 11.05 10.96
CA ASN A 35 4.19 10.49 10.34
C ASN A 35 2.95 11.17 10.92
N ASN A 36 1.89 11.28 10.12
CA ASN A 36 0.59 11.78 10.59
C ASN A 36 0.03 10.85 11.69
N PRO A 37 -0.16 11.33 12.93
CA PRO A 37 -0.61 10.46 14.03
C PRO A 37 -1.97 9.80 13.80
N ALA A 38 -2.88 10.44 13.05
CA ALA A 38 -4.18 9.85 12.73
C ALA A 38 -4.03 8.65 11.80
N LYS A 39 -3.14 8.74 10.80
CA LYS A 39 -2.86 7.63 9.87
C LYS A 39 -2.13 6.48 10.56
N VAL A 40 -1.23 6.79 11.51
CA VAL A 40 -0.59 5.76 12.34
C VAL A 40 -1.60 5.04 13.23
N ARG A 41 -2.55 5.74 13.87
CA ARG A 41 -3.62 5.06 14.63
C ARG A 41 -4.43 4.13 13.75
N ARG A 42 -4.79 4.59 12.55
CA ARG A 42 -5.52 3.76 11.58
C ARG A 42 -4.76 2.49 11.21
N LEU A 43 -3.46 2.59 10.96
CA LEU A 43 -2.59 1.44 10.73
C LEU A 43 -2.55 0.49 11.94
N GLN A 44 -2.43 1.02 13.15
CA GLN A 44 -2.37 0.20 14.37
C GLN A 44 -3.69 -0.54 14.61
N GLU A 45 -4.83 0.13 14.40
CA GLU A 45 -6.16 -0.49 14.42
C GLU A 45 -6.27 -1.61 13.39
N PHE A 46 -5.84 -1.35 12.14
CA PHE A 46 -5.82 -2.35 11.08
C PHE A 46 -5.01 -3.58 11.47
N LEU A 47 -3.77 -3.39 11.94
CA LEU A 47 -2.88 -4.48 12.33
C LEU A 47 -3.49 -5.32 13.46
N ASN A 48 -4.07 -4.68 14.48
CA ASN A 48 -4.72 -5.40 15.58
C ASN A 48 -5.97 -6.17 15.11
N GLN A 49 -6.80 -5.53 14.29
CA GLN A 49 -8.10 -6.09 13.89
C GLN A 49 -7.98 -7.18 12.83
N TYR A 50 -7.13 -7.01 11.83
CA TYR A 50 -7.06 -7.88 10.64
C TYR A 50 -5.86 -8.84 10.68
N GLU A 51 -4.78 -8.46 11.36
CA GLU A 51 -3.58 -9.27 11.46
C GLU A 51 -3.42 -9.96 12.82
N GLY A 52 -4.34 -9.72 13.76
CA GLY A 52 -4.31 -10.31 15.10
C GLY A 52 -3.13 -9.81 15.94
N GLU A 53 -2.58 -8.66 15.58
CA GLU A 53 -1.55 -8.00 16.38
C GLU A 53 -2.12 -7.55 17.72
N ASN A 54 -1.23 -7.34 18.69
CA ASN A 54 -1.60 -6.82 20.01
C ASN A 54 -0.69 -5.64 20.37
N ILE A 55 -0.77 -4.58 19.58
CA ILE A 55 0.05 -3.36 19.74
C ILE A 55 -0.80 -2.18 20.25
N PRO A 56 -0.21 -1.25 21.03
CA PRO A 56 -0.91 -0.04 21.46
C PRO A 56 -1.31 0.87 20.29
N VAL A 57 -2.54 1.39 20.30
CA VAL A 57 -3.04 2.39 19.32
C VAL A 57 -2.73 3.80 19.84
N THR A 58 -1.52 4.28 19.57
CA THR A 58 -0.99 5.56 20.11
C THR A 58 -0.93 6.67 19.07
N GLY A 59 -0.91 6.33 17.78
CA GLY A 59 -0.55 7.26 16.71
C GLY A 59 0.95 7.53 16.60
N VAL A 60 1.78 6.78 17.34
CA VAL A 60 3.25 6.85 17.26
C VAL A 60 3.76 5.61 16.53
N TYR A 61 4.53 5.83 15.46
CA TYR A 61 5.14 4.76 14.69
C TYR A 61 6.43 4.29 15.35
N GLY A 62 6.28 3.53 16.44
CA GLY A 62 7.39 2.99 17.23
C GLY A 62 7.82 1.57 16.84
N PRO A 63 8.77 0.98 17.58
CA PRO A 63 9.34 -0.34 17.28
C PRO A 63 8.31 -1.46 17.21
N LEU A 64 7.28 -1.43 18.07
CA LEU A 64 6.21 -2.44 18.07
C LEU A 64 5.38 -2.37 16.77
N THR A 65 5.00 -1.16 16.34
CA THR A 65 4.28 -0.97 15.08
C THR A 65 5.13 -1.38 13.89
N GLN A 66 6.42 -1.01 13.88
CA GLN A 66 7.35 -1.40 12.81
C GLN A 66 7.51 -2.93 12.72
N ALA A 67 7.62 -3.62 13.85
CA ALA A 67 7.72 -5.08 13.88
C ALA A 67 6.43 -5.75 13.38
N ALA A 68 5.25 -5.20 13.73
CA ALA A 68 3.97 -5.66 13.22
C ALA A 68 3.85 -5.48 11.70
N VAL A 69 4.23 -4.30 11.17
CA VAL A 69 4.29 -4.08 9.71
C VAL A 69 5.27 -5.04 9.05
N SER A 70 6.40 -5.35 9.68
CA SER A 70 7.38 -6.29 9.14
C SER A 70 6.80 -7.71 9.02
N ARG A 71 6.05 -8.18 10.03
CA ARG A 71 5.34 -9.47 9.95
C ARG A 71 4.27 -9.47 8.86
N PHE A 72 3.51 -8.39 8.75
CA PHE A 72 2.52 -8.22 7.68
C PHE A 72 3.17 -8.31 6.29
N GLN A 73 4.29 -7.61 6.08
CA GLN A 73 5.02 -7.64 4.82
C GLN A 73 5.51 -9.04 4.44
N VAL A 74 6.03 -9.80 5.41
CA VAL A 74 6.47 -11.19 5.18
C VAL A 74 5.28 -12.12 4.91
N LYS A 75 4.18 -11.97 5.66
CA LYS A 75 2.95 -12.77 5.47
C LYS A 75 2.38 -12.62 4.05
N TYR A 76 2.44 -11.41 3.50
CA TYR A 76 1.95 -11.09 2.15
C TYR A 76 3.10 -10.77 1.19
N HIS A 77 4.23 -11.48 1.31
CA HIS A 77 5.46 -11.15 0.57
C HIS A 77 5.27 -11.11 -0.94
N SER A 78 4.48 -12.01 -1.53
CA SER A 78 4.25 -12.09 -2.98
C SER A 78 3.62 -10.81 -3.55
N GLU A 79 2.81 -10.13 -2.74
CA GLU A 79 2.07 -8.92 -3.13
C GLU A 79 2.83 -7.65 -2.74
N ILE A 80 3.62 -7.73 -1.66
CA ILE A 80 4.23 -6.55 -1.05
C ILE A 80 5.71 -6.43 -1.38
N LEU A 81 6.50 -7.49 -1.16
CA LEU A 81 7.97 -7.46 -1.19
C LEU A 81 8.54 -8.00 -2.51
N LEU A 82 7.98 -9.10 -3.04
CA LEU A 82 8.41 -9.71 -4.29
C LEU A 82 8.42 -8.73 -5.48
N PRO A 83 7.44 -7.82 -5.66
CA PRO A 83 7.46 -6.87 -6.77
C PRO A 83 8.70 -5.96 -6.78
N TRP A 84 9.37 -5.79 -5.64
CA TRP A 84 10.56 -4.94 -5.51
C TRP A 84 11.88 -5.66 -5.77
N VAL A 85 11.87 -6.99 -5.83
CA VAL A 85 13.11 -7.77 -6.02
C VAL A 85 13.76 -7.43 -7.37
N SER A 86 12.97 -7.25 -8.43
CA SER A 86 13.47 -6.80 -9.74
C SER A 86 14.01 -5.35 -9.74
N TYR A 87 13.75 -4.59 -8.68
CA TYR A 87 14.17 -3.20 -8.49
C TYR A 87 15.24 -3.06 -7.39
N GLY A 88 15.94 -4.16 -7.07
CA GLY A 88 17.09 -4.14 -6.15
C GLY A 88 16.76 -4.41 -4.68
N HIS A 89 15.53 -4.82 -4.37
CA HIS A 89 15.25 -5.35 -3.04
C HIS A 89 15.91 -6.73 -2.85
N LEU A 90 16.56 -6.93 -1.70
CA LEU A 90 17.47 -8.06 -1.52
C LEU A 90 16.77 -9.42 -1.48
N SER A 91 15.53 -9.48 -0.97
CA SER A 91 14.77 -10.73 -0.84
C SER A 91 13.30 -10.43 -0.62
N GLU A 92 12.41 -11.22 -1.20
CA GLU A 92 10.98 -11.13 -0.89
C GLU A 92 10.65 -11.44 0.59
N TYR A 93 11.58 -11.99 1.37
CA TYR A 93 11.38 -12.25 2.82
C TYR A 93 12.10 -11.25 3.73
N LEU A 94 12.66 -10.16 3.17
CA LEU A 94 13.34 -9.12 3.95
C LEU A 94 12.41 -7.92 4.18
N PRO A 95 11.66 -7.84 5.29
CA PRO A 95 10.75 -6.72 5.52
C PRO A 95 11.51 -5.41 5.72
N THR A 96 10.88 -4.31 5.33
CA THR A 96 11.40 -2.95 5.52
C THR A 96 10.80 -2.27 6.75
N GLY A 97 9.62 -2.72 7.18
CA GLY A 97 8.83 -2.04 8.20
C GLY A 97 8.35 -0.66 7.75
N HIS A 98 8.22 -0.42 6.44
CA HIS A 98 7.65 0.80 5.86
C HIS A 98 6.30 0.52 5.22
N VAL A 99 5.29 1.34 5.53
CA VAL A 99 4.04 1.36 4.77
C VAL A 99 4.23 2.30 3.58
N TYR A 100 4.76 1.74 2.50
CA TYR A 100 4.95 2.41 1.21
C TYR A 100 4.11 1.77 0.11
N LYS A 101 4.16 2.29 -1.12
CA LYS A 101 3.37 1.90 -2.31
C LYS A 101 2.66 0.53 -2.25
N THR A 102 3.38 -0.60 -2.27
CA THR A 102 2.77 -1.94 -2.30
C THR A 102 2.18 -2.37 -0.97
N THR A 103 2.81 -2.01 0.16
CA THR A 103 2.27 -2.25 1.50
C THR A 103 0.98 -1.47 1.73
N GLN A 104 0.96 -0.18 1.37
CA GLN A 104 -0.22 0.68 1.47
C GLN A 104 -1.35 0.15 0.57
N ARG A 105 -1.06 -0.17 -0.69
CA ARG A 105 -2.01 -0.82 -1.60
C ARG A 105 -2.64 -2.05 -0.94
N TRP A 106 -1.81 -2.96 -0.43
CA TRP A 106 -2.32 -4.23 0.11
C TRP A 106 -3.17 -4.03 1.37
N ILE A 107 -2.79 -3.09 2.24
CA ILE A 107 -3.63 -2.69 3.39
C ILE A 107 -4.99 -2.17 2.90
N ASN A 108 -4.99 -1.29 1.91
CA ASN A 108 -6.23 -0.69 1.38
C ASN A 108 -7.11 -1.75 0.67
N MET A 109 -6.51 -2.71 -0.03
CA MET A 109 -7.22 -3.87 -0.61
C MET A 109 -7.97 -4.68 0.46
N ILE A 110 -7.35 -4.87 1.64
CA ILE A 110 -7.95 -5.61 2.75
C ILE A 110 -9.03 -4.77 3.45
N LEU A 111 -8.77 -3.49 3.69
CA LEU A 111 -9.71 -2.57 4.35
C LEU A 111 -10.98 -2.35 3.50
N CYS A 112 -10.83 -2.32 2.19
CA CYS A 112 -11.87 -1.95 1.25
C CYS A 112 -12.32 -3.16 0.45
N SER A 113 -12.96 -4.12 1.14
CA SER A 113 -13.43 -5.39 0.59
C SER A 113 -14.15 -5.22 -0.76
N GLY A 114 -13.63 -5.86 -1.81
CA GLY A 114 -14.19 -5.79 -3.15
C GLY A 114 -13.56 -4.73 -4.08
N THR A 115 -12.58 -3.97 -3.58
CA THR A 115 -11.79 -3.06 -4.42
C THR A 115 -10.65 -3.81 -5.09
N ASP A 116 -10.46 -3.64 -6.40
CA ASP A 116 -9.24 -4.01 -7.11
C ASP A 116 -8.40 -2.75 -7.37
N ILE A 117 -7.58 -2.40 -6.38
CA ILE A 117 -6.61 -1.31 -6.48
C ILE A 117 -5.48 -1.79 -7.39
N PRO A 118 -5.16 -1.10 -8.50
CA PRO A 118 -4.11 -1.52 -9.41
C PRO A 118 -2.73 -1.48 -8.74
N MET A 119 -1.79 -2.30 -9.22
CA MET A 119 -0.39 -2.22 -8.78
C MET A 119 0.15 -0.80 -9.03
N PRO A 120 0.70 -0.11 -8.02
CA PRO A 120 1.29 1.20 -8.22
C PRO A 120 2.49 1.10 -9.16
N GLN A 121 2.76 2.18 -9.89
CA GLN A 121 4.01 2.31 -10.62
C GLN A 121 5.18 2.21 -9.63
N LEU A 122 5.99 1.17 -9.75
CA LEU A 122 7.18 1.01 -8.95
C LEU A 122 8.27 1.98 -9.48
N PRO A 123 9.12 2.55 -8.60
CA PRO A 123 10.25 3.39 -8.98
C PRO A 123 11.20 2.70 -9.96
#